data_AF-A0A919SR73-F1
#
_entry.id   AF-A0A919SR73-F1
#
_cell.length_a   1.000
_cell.length_b   1.000
_cell.length_c   1.000
_cell.angle_alpha   90.00
_cell.angle_beta   90.00
_cell.angle_gamma   90.00
#
_symmetry.space_group_name_H-M   'P 1'
#
loop_
_entity.id
_entity.type
_entity.pdbx_description
1 polymer ?
#
loop_
_entity_poly.entity_id
_entity_poly.type
_entity_poly.pdbx_seq_one_letter_code
_entity_poly.pdbx_strand_id
1 'polypeptide(L)'
;MATESRAYTRDRTWRLVLTAWRTNLLFYNAIGATVHAQHWEETTVWIFFKKQDWVDKPVESIEVSATFQGVLPSTVPGAARRSDRRVNAAEADARLWSAGIGISVDAGAGSGLPDPGTAKPGIGPKLDVRSVQATANAVVNGEILRCDEVSAA
;
A
#
# COMPACT_ATOMS: atom_id res chain seq x y z
N MET A 1 8.09 8.80 12.09
CA MET A 1 7.30 7.56 12.05
C MET A 1 7.98 6.59 11.10
N ALA A 2 7.82 5.29 11.31
CA ALA A 2 8.44 4.27 10.45
C ALA A 2 7.73 4.22 9.08
N THR A 3 8.48 3.94 8.02
CA THR A 3 7.92 3.68 6.67
C THR A 3 7.47 2.23 6.52
N GLU A 4 7.85 1.35 7.44
CA GLU A 4 7.53 -0.07 7.41
C GLU A 4 7.13 -0.55 8.80
N SER A 5 6.16 -1.46 8.87
CA SER A 5 5.69 -2.12 10.09
C SER A 5 5.45 -3.60 9.82
N ARG A 6 5.75 -4.44 10.81
CA ARG A 6 5.61 -5.90 10.72
C ARG A 6 4.80 -6.44 11.88
N ALA A 7 3.83 -7.28 11.59
CA ALA A 7 3.10 -8.06 12.59
C ALA A 7 3.32 -9.55 12.32
N TYR A 8 3.35 -10.37 13.36
CA TYR A 8 3.59 -11.82 13.24
C TYR A 8 2.45 -12.58 13.91
N THR A 9 2.12 -13.75 13.37
CA THR A 9 1.26 -14.72 14.09
C THR A 9 1.96 -15.19 15.37
N ARG A 10 1.17 -15.72 16.31
CA ARG A 10 1.70 -16.24 17.57
C ARG A 10 2.77 -17.32 17.37
N ASP A 11 2.60 -18.17 16.37
CA ASP A 11 3.55 -19.23 16.00
C ASP A 11 4.74 -18.74 15.15
N ARG A 12 4.72 -17.46 14.73
CA ARG A 12 5.73 -16.80 13.88
C ARG A 12 5.94 -17.47 12.52
N THR A 13 4.99 -18.27 12.04
CA THR A 13 5.04 -18.85 10.70
C THR A 13 4.55 -17.86 9.64
N TRP A 14 3.73 -16.88 10.03
CA TRP A 14 3.25 -15.83 9.17
C TRP A 14 3.70 -14.45 9.65
N ARG A 15 3.82 -13.53 8.70
CA ARG A 15 3.95 -12.11 8.96
C ARG A 15 3.14 -11.27 8.00
N LEU A 16 2.71 -10.11 8.48
CA LEU A 16 2.15 -9.04 7.68
C LEU A 16 3.20 -7.93 7.59
N VAL A 17 3.50 -7.45 6.39
CA VAL A 17 4.45 -6.37 6.13
C VAL A 17 3.70 -5.22 5.50
N LEU A 18 3.55 -4.12 6.24
CA LEU A 18 2.96 -2.88 5.76
C LEU A 18 4.08 -1.89 5.43
N THR A 19 4.07 -1.36 4.21
CA THR A 19 5.05 -0.38 3.74
C THR A 19 4.35 0.86 3.20
N ALA A 20 4.68 2.04 3.73
CA ALA A 20 4.35 3.33 3.13
C ALA A 20 5.52 3.83 2.29
N TRP A 21 5.21 4.36 1.12
CA TRP A 21 6.22 4.77 0.15
C TRP A 21 5.80 6.02 -0.62
N ARG A 22 6.80 6.77 -1.10
CA ARG A 22 6.66 7.89 -2.04
C ARG A 22 7.73 7.75 -3.11
N THR A 23 7.32 7.88 -4.37
CA THR A 23 8.20 7.77 -5.54
C THR A 23 8.01 8.99 -6.42
N ASN A 24 9.11 9.66 -6.75
CA ASN A 24 9.13 10.79 -7.68
C ASN A 24 10.06 10.42 -8.86
N LEU A 25 9.47 10.11 -10.01
CA LEU A 25 10.16 9.91 -11.29
C LEU A 25 9.92 11.15 -12.17
N LEU A 26 10.79 11.38 -13.17
CA LEU A 26 10.85 12.59 -14.01
C LEU A 26 9.49 13.18 -14.47
N PHE A 27 8.48 12.35 -14.70
CA PHE A 27 7.12 12.77 -15.08
C PHE A 27 6.00 12.13 -14.25
N TYR A 28 6.36 11.37 -13.22
CA TYR A 28 5.44 10.50 -12.51
C TYR A 28 5.70 10.58 -11.01
N ASN A 29 4.72 11.08 -10.27
CA ASN A 29 4.74 11.09 -8.81
C ASN A 29 3.68 10.13 -8.30
N ALA A 30 4.06 9.24 -7.38
CA ALA A 30 3.16 8.33 -6.73
C ALA A 30 3.47 8.22 -5.24
N ILE A 31 2.43 8.01 -4.45
CA ILE A 31 2.51 7.85 -3.01
C ILE A 31 1.47 6.83 -2.61
N GLY A 32 1.81 5.94 -1.69
CA GLY A 32 0.93 4.84 -1.36
C GLY A 32 1.37 4.07 -0.14
N ALA A 33 0.55 3.09 0.19
CA ALA A 33 0.89 2.05 1.12
C ALA A 33 0.46 0.70 0.55
N THR A 34 1.34 -0.27 0.72
CA THR A 34 1.15 -1.64 0.25
C THR A 34 1.34 -2.58 1.43
N VAL A 35 0.49 -3.58 1.54
CA VAL A 35 0.59 -4.62 2.56
C VAL A 35 0.75 -5.99 1.91
N HIS A 36 1.70 -6.78 2.42
CA HIS A 36 1.96 -8.15 2.00
C HIS A 36 1.80 -9.12 3.16
N ALA A 37 1.07 -10.20 2.95
CA ALA A 37 1.02 -11.35 3.83
C ALA A 37 2.00 -12.42 3.37
N GLN A 38 2.92 -12.79 4.27
CA GLN A 38 4.03 -13.66 3.98
C GLN A 38 4.06 -14.86 4.92
N HIS A 39 4.32 -16.03 4.35
CA HIS A 39 4.51 -17.27 5.08
C HIS A 39 5.98 -17.67 5.03
N TRP A 40 6.51 -18.18 6.15
CA TRP A 40 7.86 -18.71 6.22
C TRP A 40 7.90 -20.10 5.59
N GLU A 41 8.55 -20.22 4.44
CA GLU A 41 8.61 -21.47 3.69
C GLU A 41 10.05 -21.88 3.37
N GLU A 42 10.28 -23.19 3.36
CA GLU A 42 11.49 -23.79 2.83
C GLU A 42 11.33 -24.05 1.32
N THR A 43 12.01 -23.25 0.50
CA THR A 43 11.98 -23.37 -0.97
C THR A 43 13.23 -24.09 -1.46
N THR A 44 13.06 -25.03 -2.40
CA THR A 44 14.18 -25.69 -3.08
C THR A 44 14.64 -24.80 -4.23
N VAL A 45 15.82 -24.19 -4.10
CA VAL A 45 16.40 -23.26 -5.10
C VAL A 45 17.20 -24.03 -6.15
N TRP A 46 17.77 -25.16 -5.76
CA TRP A 46 18.47 -26.11 -6.64
C TRP A 46 18.35 -27.51 -6.04
N ILE A 47 18.59 -28.56 -6.82
CA ILE A 47 18.24 -29.98 -6.52
C ILE A 47 18.55 -30.44 -5.07
N PHE A 48 19.56 -29.85 -4.42
CA PHE A 48 19.89 -30.11 -3.00
C PHE A 48 19.96 -28.85 -2.11
N PHE A 49 19.82 -27.64 -2.67
CA PHE A 49 19.92 -26.39 -1.92
C PHE A 49 18.53 -25.88 -1.55
N LYS A 50 18.24 -25.99 -0.26
CA LYS A 50 17.05 -25.43 0.35
C LYS A 50 17.35 -24.06 0.94
N LYS A 51 16.48 -23.09 0.68
CA LYS A 51 16.50 -21.75 1.26
C LYS A 51 15.24 -21.56 2.07
N GLN A 52 15.36 -21.07 3.29
CA GLN A 52 14.21 -20.57 4.03
C GLN A 52 14.03 -19.10 3.73
N ASP A 53 12.81 -18.71 3.33
CA ASP A 53 12.49 -17.33 3.04
C ASP A 53 11.03 -17.03 3.35
N TRP A 54 10.72 -15.74 3.44
CA TRP A 54 9.36 -15.25 3.51
C TRP A 54 8.77 -15.18 2.10
N VAL A 55 7.66 -15.88 1.88
CA VAL A 55 7.01 -15.97 0.57
C VAL A 55 5.59 -15.42 0.67
N ASP A 56 5.22 -14.56 -0.27
CA ASP A 56 3.85 -14.02 -0.35
C ASP A 56 2.85 -15.16 -0.56
N LYS A 57 1.88 -15.27 0.34
CA LYS A 57 0.85 -16.32 0.29
C LYS A 57 -0.53 -15.76 0.59
N PRO A 58 -1.57 -16.27 -0.09
CA PRO A 58 -2.92 -15.78 0.12
C PRO A 58 -3.40 -16.09 1.54
N VAL A 59 -4.07 -15.10 2.14
CA VAL A 59 -4.69 -15.19 3.46
C VAL A 59 -6.20 -15.02 3.33
N GLU A 60 -6.94 -15.33 4.40
CA GLU A 60 -8.41 -15.28 4.40
C GLU A 60 -8.91 -13.89 4.01
N SER A 61 -8.35 -12.84 4.61
CA SER A 61 -8.56 -11.47 4.16
C SER A 61 -7.38 -10.58 4.53
N ILE A 62 -7.15 -9.57 3.70
CA ILE A 62 -6.11 -8.57 3.89
C ILE A 62 -6.66 -7.20 3.52
N GLU A 63 -6.34 -6.19 4.32
CA GLU A 63 -6.84 -4.84 4.18
C GLU A 63 -5.73 -3.83 4.46
N VAL A 64 -5.70 -2.78 3.64
CA VAL A 64 -4.89 -1.58 3.88
C VAL A 64 -5.79 -0.36 3.84
N SER A 65 -5.58 0.56 4.78
CA SER A 65 -6.26 1.86 4.82
C SER A 65 -5.20 2.94 4.87
N ALA A 66 -5.20 3.81 3.86
CA ALA A 66 -4.26 4.92 3.72
C ALA A 66 -5.00 6.27 3.74
N THR A 67 -4.48 7.20 4.54
CA THR A 67 -4.88 8.60 4.59
C THR A 67 -3.77 9.44 3.98
N PHE A 68 -4.09 10.10 2.88
CA PHE A 68 -3.20 10.98 2.14
C PHE A 68 -3.45 12.41 2.55
N GLN A 69 -2.44 13.08 3.09
CA GLN A 69 -2.55 14.46 3.56
C GLN A 69 -1.86 15.40 2.58
N GLY A 70 -2.48 16.56 2.34
CA GLY A 70 -2.01 17.50 1.35
C GLY A 70 -2.62 18.88 1.48
N VAL A 71 -2.42 19.69 0.45
CA VAL A 71 -2.94 21.06 0.38
C VAL A 71 -3.80 21.21 -0.87
N LEU A 72 -5.02 21.74 -0.72
CA LEU A 72 -5.89 22.09 -1.83
C LEU A 72 -5.39 23.38 -2.52
N PRO A 73 -5.82 23.69 -3.76
CA PRO A 73 -5.35 24.88 -4.48
C PRO A 73 -5.69 26.20 -3.76
N SER A 74 -6.71 26.17 -2.89
CA SER A 74 -7.09 27.26 -2.00
C SER A 74 -6.22 27.38 -0.73
N THR A 75 -5.08 26.69 -0.65
CA THR A 75 -4.18 26.59 0.52
C THR A 75 -4.79 25.95 1.77
N VAL A 76 -5.96 25.31 1.62
CA VAL A 76 -6.66 24.62 2.71
C VAL A 76 -6.07 23.22 2.90
N PRO A 77 -5.73 22.81 4.14
CA PRO A 77 -5.35 21.43 4.42
C PRO A 77 -6.46 20.47 3.97
N GLY A 78 -6.09 19.45 3.21
CA GLY A 78 -7.00 18.43 2.74
C GLY A 78 -6.48 17.03 3.03
N ALA A 79 -7.39 16.08 3.13
CA ALA A 79 -7.06 14.67 3.22
C ALA A 79 -7.93 13.85 2.27
N ALA A 80 -7.34 12.86 1.63
CA ALA A 80 -8.03 11.85 0.87
C ALA A 80 -7.80 10.49 1.52
N ARG A 81 -8.84 9.66 1.63
CA ARG A 81 -8.71 8.30 2.14
C ARG A 81 -8.88 7.31 0.99
N ARG A 82 -8.00 6.32 0.91
CA ARG A 82 -8.20 5.12 0.10
C ARG A 82 -8.01 3.91 0.98
N SER A 83 -8.77 2.87 0.67
CA SER A 83 -8.59 1.56 1.28
C SER A 83 -8.77 0.52 0.20
N ASP A 84 -8.04 -0.58 0.33
CA ASP A 84 -8.28 -1.77 -0.46
C ASP A 84 -8.41 -2.96 0.48
N ARG A 85 -9.38 -3.83 0.19
CA ARG A 85 -9.64 -5.04 0.95
C ARG A 85 -9.79 -6.19 -0.04
N ARG A 86 -8.99 -7.22 0.17
CA ARG A 86 -8.96 -8.43 -0.66
C ARG A 86 -9.24 -9.65 0.19
N VAL A 87 -9.88 -10.64 -0.42
CA VAL A 87 -10.17 -11.95 0.17
C VAL A 87 -9.37 -12.97 -0.64
N ASN A 88 -8.77 -13.95 0.03
CA ASN A 88 -7.92 -14.96 -0.62
C ASN A 88 -6.81 -14.34 -1.48
N ALA A 89 -6.11 -13.35 -0.92
CA ALA A 89 -5.04 -12.61 -1.60
C ALA A 89 -3.84 -12.46 -0.66
N ALA A 90 -2.65 -12.35 -1.24
CA ALA A 90 -1.40 -12.14 -0.50
C ALA A 90 -1.09 -10.66 -0.29
N GLU A 91 -1.75 -9.77 -1.03
CA GLU A 91 -1.46 -8.34 -1.02
C GLU A 91 -2.73 -7.48 -1.10
N ALA A 92 -2.62 -6.25 -0.59
CA ALA A 92 -3.57 -5.17 -0.85
C ALA A 92 -2.80 -3.85 -1.00
N ASP A 93 -3.31 -2.95 -1.85
CA ASP A 93 -2.62 -1.72 -2.22
C ASP A 93 -3.56 -0.52 -2.19
N ALA A 94 -3.13 0.53 -1.49
CA ALA A 94 -3.80 1.82 -1.48
C ALA A 94 -2.79 2.89 -1.91
N ARG A 95 -2.89 3.31 -3.18
CA ARG A 95 -1.99 4.32 -3.75
C ARG A 95 -2.72 5.40 -4.52
N LEU A 96 -2.04 6.52 -4.64
CA LEU A 96 -2.36 7.64 -5.51
C LEU A 96 -1.18 7.88 -6.45
N TRP A 97 -1.48 8.39 -7.63
CA TRP A 97 -0.47 8.76 -8.61
C TRP A 97 -0.91 9.97 -9.42
N SER A 98 0.04 10.57 -10.12
CA SER A 98 -0.18 11.69 -11.03
C SER A 98 0.86 11.73 -12.14
N ALA A 99 0.46 12.24 -13.30
CA ALA A 99 1.38 12.69 -14.34
C ALA A 99 1.62 14.20 -14.18
N GLY A 100 2.88 14.63 -14.11
CA GLY A 100 3.28 16.03 -13.97
C GLY A 100 3.75 16.44 -12.56
N ILE A 101 3.82 17.75 -12.31
CA ILE A 101 4.36 18.35 -11.08
C ILE A 101 3.28 18.28 -9.98
N GLY A 102 3.25 17.19 -9.22
CA GLY A 102 2.43 17.04 -8.01
C GLY A 102 1.34 15.96 -8.09
N ILE A 103 1.12 15.26 -6.98
CA ILE A 103 0.09 14.22 -6.86
C ILE A 103 -1.25 14.89 -6.62
N SER A 104 -2.20 14.71 -7.53
CA SER A 104 -3.52 15.35 -7.52
C SER A 104 -4.61 14.29 -7.56
N VAL A 105 -5.46 14.22 -6.53
CA VAL A 105 -6.55 13.24 -6.48
C VAL A 105 -7.80 13.80 -7.14
N ASP A 106 -8.25 13.16 -8.21
CA ASP A 106 -9.65 13.26 -8.61
C ASP A 106 -10.42 12.12 -7.92
N ALA A 107 -11.56 12.42 -7.30
CA ALA A 107 -12.29 11.49 -6.44
C ALA A 107 -12.70 10.19 -7.17
N GLY A 108 -12.79 10.23 -8.50
CA GLY A 108 -13.16 9.11 -9.37
C GLY A 108 -12.02 8.18 -9.83
N ALA A 109 -10.74 8.43 -9.50
CA ALA A 109 -9.66 7.54 -9.91
C ALA A 109 -9.69 6.23 -9.09
N GLY A 110 -9.84 5.09 -9.77
CA GLY A 110 -9.83 3.75 -9.16
C GLY A 110 -8.47 3.38 -8.55
N SER A 111 -8.43 2.26 -7.82
CA SER A 111 -7.19 1.66 -7.31
C SER A 111 -6.39 1.07 -8.47
N GLY A 112 -5.42 1.82 -8.98
CA GLY A 112 -4.54 1.36 -10.06
C GLY A 112 -3.76 2.49 -10.72
N LEU A 113 -2.61 2.14 -11.29
CA LEU A 113 -2.02 2.92 -12.38
C LEU A 113 -3.03 2.88 -13.55
N PRO A 114 -3.47 4.00 -14.13
CA PRO A 114 -4.19 3.95 -15.38
C PRO A 114 -3.24 3.51 -16.48
N ASP A 115 -3.83 3.07 -17.57
CA ASP A 115 -3.10 2.96 -18.81
C ASP A 115 -2.55 4.36 -19.19
N PRO A 116 -1.23 4.51 -19.47
CA PRO A 116 -0.64 5.79 -19.87
C PRO A 116 -1.35 6.42 -21.07
N GLY A 117 -1.98 5.62 -21.93
CA GLY A 117 -2.74 6.05 -23.10
C GLY A 117 -4.18 6.50 -22.82
N THR A 118 -4.74 6.26 -21.63
CA THR A 118 -6.14 6.58 -21.29
C THR A 118 -6.28 7.49 -20.07
N ALA A 119 -5.18 7.77 -19.37
CA ALA A 119 -5.11 8.70 -18.25
C ALA A 119 -5.47 10.13 -18.68
N LYS A 120 -6.73 10.55 -18.47
CA LYS A 120 -7.16 11.94 -18.65
C LYS A 120 -7.13 12.66 -17.30
N PRO A 121 -6.52 13.86 -17.21
CA PRO A 121 -6.64 14.69 -16.02
C PRO A 121 -8.10 15.11 -15.86
N GLY A 122 -8.70 14.76 -14.72
CA GLY A 122 -10.07 15.18 -14.43
C GLY A 122 -10.17 16.65 -14.00
N ILE A 123 -11.40 17.15 -13.98
CA ILE A 123 -11.76 18.58 -13.85
C ILE A 123 -11.91 18.99 -12.36
N GLY A 124 -11.72 18.05 -11.41
CA GLY A 124 -11.89 18.29 -9.98
C GLY A 124 -10.77 19.10 -9.30
N PRO A 125 -11.04 19.69 -8.12
CA PRO A 125 -10.01 20.33 -7.31
C PRO A 125 -8.93 19.34 -6.91
N LYS A 126 -7.67 19.72 -7.13
CA LYS A 126 -6.50 18.86 -7.00
C LYS A 126 -5.87 19.00 -5.61
N LEU A 127 -5.92 17.94 -4.81
CA LEU A 127 -5.17 17.87 -3.54
C LEU A 127 -3.70 17.60 -3.84
N ASP A 128 -2.78 18.53 -3.54
CA ASP A 128 -1.32 18.31 -3.60
C ASP A 128 -0.88 17.45 -2.41
N VAL A 129 -0.71 16.15 -2.63
CA VAL A 129 -0.40 15.18 -1.58
C VAL A 129 1.07 15.29 -1.15
N ARG A 130 1.28 15.45 0.15
CA ARG A 130 2.60 15.60 0.79
C ARG A 130 3.01 14.40 1.61
N SER A 131 2.05 13.66 2.14
CA SER A 131 2.33 12.49 2.96
C SER A 131 1.21 11.47 2.89
N VAL A 132 1.53 10.25 3.28
CA VAL A 132 0.60 9.15 3.48
C VAL A 132 0.82 8.59 4.88
N GLN A 133 -0.27 8.32 5.57
CA GLN A 133 -0.32 7.53 6.80
C GLN A 133 -1.15 6.29 6.51
N ALA A 134 -0.70 5.12 6.95
CA ALA A 134 -1.40 3.89 6.67
C ALA A 134 -1.40 2.90 7.83
N THR A 135 -2.49 2.15 7.90
CA THR A 135 -2.66 0.99 8.77
C THR A 135 -3.06 -0.20 7.93
N ALA A 136 -2.80 -1.41 8.43
CA ALA A 136 -3.18 -2.63 7.76
C ALA A 136 -3.49 -3.74 8.75
N ASN A 137 -4.36 -4.63 8.31
CA ASN A 137 -4.76 -5.81 9.06
C ASN A 137 -4.99 -6.99 8.11
N ALA A 138 -4.79 -8.20 8.63
CA ALA A 138 -5.07 -9.43 7.91
C ALA A 138 -5.65 -10.48 8.86
N VAL A 139 -6.42 -11.40 8.31
CA VAL A 139 -6.90 -12.60 9.02
C VAL A 139 -6.17 -13.81 8.43
N VAL A 140 -5.43 -14.51 9.29
CA VAL A 140 -4.57 -15.63 8.92
C VAL A 140 -4.86 -16.80 9.86
N ASN A 141 -5.43 -17.89 9.34
CA ASN A 141 -5.81 -19.07 10.13
C ASN A 141 -6.67 -18.72 11.35
N GLY A 142 -7.62 -17.79 11.18
CA GLY A 142 -8.45 -17.25 12.26
C GLY A 142 -7.77 -16.26 13.23
N GLU A 143 -6.46 -16.00 13.11
CA GLU A 143 -5.74 -14.98 13.89
C GLU A 143 -5.77 -13.62 13.17
N ILE A 144 -6.03 -12.54 13.91
CA ILE A 144 -6.01 -11.17 13.35
C ILE A 144 -4.64 -10.55 13.59
N LEU A 145 -3.92 -10.29 12.51
CA LEU A 145 -2.68 -9.50 12.52
C LEU A 145 -3.00 -8.02 12.29
N ARG A 146 -2.34 -7.14 13.03
CA ARG A 146 -2.45 -5.69 12.88
C ARG A 146 -1.06 -5.07 12.88
N CYS A 147 -0.73 -4.34 11.83
CA CYS A 147 0.49 -3.56 11.77
C CYS A 147 0.31 -2.24 12.53
N ASP A 148 1.37 -1.79 13.18
CA ASP A 148 1.47 -0.40 13.65
C ASP A 148 1.38 0.58 12.47
N GLU A 149 0.91 1.79 12.75
CA GLU A 149 0.78 2.84 11.75
C GLU A 149 2.13 3.23 11.15
N VAL A 150 2.18 3.30 9.82
CA VAL A 150 3.36 3.74 9.06
C VAL A 150 3.08 5.06 8.35
N SER A 151 4.13 5.78 7.97
CA SER A 151 3.99 6.98 7.17
C SER A 151 5.14 7.18 6.20
N ALA A 152 4.85 7.79 5.05
CA ALA A 152 5.86 8.31 4.13
C ALA A 152 5.52 9.76 3.75
N ALA A 153 6.55 10.58 3.55
CA ALA A 153 6.46 11.97 3.13
C ALA A 153 7.39 12.23 1.96
#